data_AF-A0A1S3HCL3-F1
#
_entry.id   AF-A0A1S3HCL3-F1
#
_cell.length_a   1.000
_cell.length_b   1.000
_cell.length_c   1.000
_cell.angle_alpha   90.00
_cell.angle_beta   90.00
_cell.angle_gamma   90.00
#
_symmetry.space_group_name_H-M   'P 1'
#
loop_
_entity.id
_entity.type
_entity.pdbx_description
1 polymer ?
#
loop_
_entity_poly.entity_id
_entity_poly.type
_entity_poly.pdbx_seq_one_letter_code
_entity_poly.pdbx_strand_id
1 'polypeptide(L)'
;MAKLTRVVNSAQEFSIFLFVCSFYFVGYYPALCIESKFNYMGNDTIYSISVNGIPGSSNDEDTWTGLEQGEHSVYVDFYKYFGSQLASHLTSLESSATVSGSVDLVQDKILPRCKAFLDLFGIAASKFTSCAITNGRPMRFCERCVADYQITRDRYEEIEKDDYHDTTTGMTCKDLLLNADRIMIIQHAKQFVENLWEKSHCNSCFAHFEYNKTTSAVTFQYDNRTLEFRKRLMQTEKCMNITEDLILSHVNKSACEVCQPDYNDLNEYYSGIEETQKHKVCMDIADAMNMTRLRWSKTFKCTKKHRDVVPVLLLTVFFTFMPVMFYIGSKIHGVREERKIMKQKRMKTVVSSMDSST
;
A
#
# COMPACT_ATOMS: atom_id res chain seq x y z
N MET A 1 -42.39 4.15 21.99
CA MET A 1 -42.50 4.66 20.60
C MET A 1 -41.47 5.76 20.41
N ALA A 2 -40.92 5.83 19.21
CA ALA A 2 -39.84 6.71 18.71
C ALA A 2 -40.14 8.23 18.94
N LYS A 3 -39.25 9.20 18.69
CA LYS A 3 -38.00 9.30 17.91
C LYS A 3 -37.38 10.65 18.31
N LEU A 4 -36.10 10.71 18.67
CA LEU A 4 -35.37 11.98 18.88
C LEU A 4 -34.36 12.12 17.74
N THR A 5 -34.69 12.99 16.80
CA THR A 5 -33.87 13.29 15.62
C THR A 5 -32.74 14.22 16.03
N ARG A 6 -31.48 13.75 15.97
CA ARG A 6 -30.28 14.59 16.09
C ARG A 6 -29.66 14.75 14.71
N VAL A 7 -29.77 15.95 14.16
CA VAL A 7 -28.99 16.41 13.00
C VAL A 7 -27.58 16.68 13.52
N VAL A 8 -26.63 15.82 13.16
CA VAL A 8 -25.20 16.04 13.40
C VAL A 8 -24.66 16.77 12.17
N ASN A 9 -24.36 18.06 12.34
CA ASN A 9 -23.62 18.81 11.33
C ASN A 9 -22.16 18.37 11.34
N SER A 10 -21.72 17.96 10.15
CA SER A 10 -20.35 17.75 9.73
C SER A 10 -19.49 18.98 10.02
N ALA A 11 -18.53 18.85 10.93
CA ALA A 11 -17.39 19.73 10.99
C ALA A 11 -16.37 19.23 9.95
N GLN A 12 -16.33 19.87 8.79
CA GLN A 12 -15.22 19.79 7.86
C GLN A 12 -14.00 20.45 8.53
N GLU A 13 -13.03 19.64 8.95
CA GLU A 13 -11.70 20.13 9.29
C GLU A 13 -11.00 20.60 8.01
N PHE A 14 -10.88 21.92 7.86
CA PHE A 14 -9.95 22.54 6.93
C PHE A 14 -8.54 22.44 7.53
N SER A 15 -7.75 21.47 7.05
CA SER A 15 -6.29 21.54 7.24
C SER A 15 -5.72 22.59 6.28
N ILE A 16 -5.40 23.77 6.81
CA ILE A 16 -4.60 24.78 6.11
C ILE A 16 -3.13 24.33 6.20
N PHE A 17 -2.60 23.81 5.09
CA PHE A 17 -1.16 23.61 4.95
C PHE A 17 -0.48 24.95 4.69
N LEU A 18 0.16 25.52 5.72
CA LEU A 18 1.10 26.63 5.56
C LEU A 18 2.47 26.07 5.17
N PHE A 19 2.77 26.10 3.86
CA PHE A 19 4.14 25.93 3.37
C PHE A 19 4.89 27.25 3.57
N VAL A 20 5.76 27.30 4.58
CA VAL A 20 6.76 28.37 4.70
C VAL A 20 8.06 27.87 4.07
N CYS A 21 8.22 28.09 2.76
CA CYS A 21 9.54 28.01 2.13
C CYS A 21 10.20 29.39 2.24
N SER A 22 11.16 29.55 3.16
CA SER A 22 12.02 30.72 3.18
C SER A 22 13.01 30.65 2.01
N PHE A 23 12.79 31.44 0.96
CA PHE A 23 13.75 31.63 -0.12
C PHE A 23 14.87 32.56 0.36
N TYR A 24 16.02 31.99 0.74
CA TYR A 24 17.27 32.76 0.75
C TYR A 24 17.94 32.61 -0.62
N PHE A 25 17.94 33.71 -1.36
CA PHE A 25 18.62 33.85 -2.64
C PHE A 25 20.09 34.23 -2.40
N VAL A 26 20.99 33.25 -2.28
CA VAL A 26 22.42 33.41 -2.64
C VAL A 26 23.00 32.06 -3.07
N GLY A 27 23.38 31.93 -4.35
CA GLY A 27 24.46 31.05 -4.83
C GLY A 27 24.28 29.51 -4.79
N TYR A 28 23.95 28.94 -5.96
CA TYR A 28 24.46 27.64 -6.47
C TYR A 28 24.51 26.41 -5.54
N TYR A 29 23.40 25.99 -4.91
CA TYR A 29 23.17 24.57 -4.54
C TYR A 29 21.65 24.27 -4.55
N PRO A 30 21.21 23.04 -4.90
CA PRO A 30 19.78 22.72 -4.95
C PRO A 30 19.16 22.67 -3.53
N ALA A 31 17.99 23.29 -3.39
CA ALA A 31 17.22 23.36 -2.16
C ALA A 31 16.84 21.96 -1.64
N LEU A 32 17.16 21.69 -0.37
CA LEU A 32 16.67 20.55 0.39
C LEU A 32 15.29 20.88 0.98
N CYS A 33 14.24 20.23 0.49
CA CYS A 33 12.95 20.18 1.17
C CYS A 33 12.94 18.98 2.11
N ILE A 34 12.79 19.21 3.41
CA ILE A 34 12.60 18.15 4.41
C ILE A 34 11.09 17.87 4.49
N GLU A 35 10.69 16.65 4.14
CA GLU A 35 9.32 16.16 4.32
C GLU A 35 9.24 15.45 5.69
N SER A 36 8.61 16.08 6.69
CA SER A 36 8.31 15.42 7.97
C SER A 36 6.88 14.89 7.96
N LYS A 37 6.72 13.57 7.81
CA LYS A 37 5.45 12.88 8.05
C LYS A 37 5.35 12.48 9.52
N PHE A 38 4.37 13.03 10.24
CA PHE A 38 3.93 12.49 11.52
C PHE A 38 2.71 11.60 11.30
N ASN A 39 2.90 10.28 11.45
CA ASN A 39 1.80 9.34 11.61
C ASN A 39 1.71 8.98 13.08
N TYR A 40 0.60 9.36 13.73
CA TYR A 40 0.27 8.94 15.07
C TYR A 40 -0.53 7.63 14.97
N MET A 41 0.10 6.49 15.25
CA MET A 41 -0.60 5.26 15.61
C MET A 41 -0.08 4.84 16.99
N GLY A 42 -1.01 4.70 17.92
CA GLY A 42 -0.72 4.42 19.32
C GLY A 42 -0.12 3.04 19.55
N ASN A 43 0.76 3.01 20.55
CA ASN A 43 1.25 1.90 21.35
C ASN A 43 2.03 0.79 20.63
N ASP A 44 3.27 1.11 20.26
CA ASP A 44 4.48 0.49 20.84
C ASP A 44 5.72 1.12 20.17
N THR A 45 6.43 1.99 20.89
CA THR A 45 7.53 2.80 20.35
C THR A 45 8.88 2.08 20.42
N ILE A 46 9.42 1.71 19.26
CA ILE A 46 10.87 1.60 19.01
C ILE A 46 11.25 2.80 18.14
N TYR A 47 12.12 3.68 18.63
CA TYR A 47 12.64 4.80 17.85
C TYR A 47 13.79 4.31 16.95
N SER A 48 13.69 4.52 15.65
CA SER A 48 14.85 4.54 14.77
C SER A 48 15.08 5.97 14.27
N ILE A 49 16.25 6.53 14.61
CA ILE A 49 16.73 7.79 14.06
C ILE A 49 17.67 7.41 12.91
N SER A 50 17.30 7.75 11.68
CA SER A 50 18.23 7.74 10.55
C SER A 50 18.82 9.14 10.41
N VAL A 51 20.12 9.26 10.67
CA VAL A 51 20.90 10.47 10.39
C VAL A 51 21.78 10.17 9.18
N ASN A 52 21.53 10.85 8.07
CA ASN A 52 22.46 10.88 6.95
C ASN A 52 23.05 12.29 6.80
N GLY A 53 24.37 12.39 7.00
CA GLY A 53 25.22 13.45 6.46
C GLY A 53 25.86 14.39 7.49
N ILE A 54 27.14 14.17 7.79
CA ILE A 54 28.08 15.25 8.16
C ILE A 54 29.38 15.04 7.34
N PRO A 55 29.96 16.07 6.71
CA PRO A 55 31.23 15.99 5.99
C PRO A 55 32.43 16.35 6.87
N GLY A 56 33.59 15.71 6.61
CA GLY A 56 34.92 16.24 6.90
C GLY A 56 35.81 15.38 7.80
N SER A 57 36.78 14.69 7.20
CA SER A 57 38.05 14.34 7.85
C SER A 57 39.14 14.25 6.78
N SER A 58 40.20 15.01 7.03
CA SER A 58 41.41 15.25 6.24
C SER A 58 42.33 14.03 6.10
N ASN A 59 43.02 13.99 4.95
CA ASN A 59 44.40 13.58 4.67
C ASN A 59 45.04 12.46 5.51
N ASP A 60 45.45 11.37 4.85
CA ASP A 60 46.84 11.22 4.44
C ASP A 60 47.03 10.10 3.39
N GLU A 61 48.19 10.14 2.77
CA GLU A 61 48.66 9.52 1.53
C GLU A 61 48.59 7.99 1.49
N ASP A 62 48.26 7.43 0.31
CA ASP A 62 49.22 6.60 -0.42
C ASP A 62 48.79 6.38 -1.88
N THR A 63 49.77 6.60 -2.75
CA THR A 63 49.74 6.56 -4.21
C THR A 63 49.76 5.12 -4.70
N TRP A 64 48.98 4.77 -5.73
CA TRP A 64 49.45 3.96 -6.87
C TRP A 64 48.53 4.15 -8.07
N THR A 65 49.18 4.41 -9.20
CA THR A 65 48.65 4.74 -10.52
C THR A 65 48.18 3.51 -11.30
N GLY A 66 47.09 3.66 -12.05
CA GLY A 66 46.90 3.12 -13.40
C GLY A 66 46.76 1.61 -13.59
N LEU A 67 45.53 1.17 -13.87
CA LEU A 67 45.24 0.04 -14.76
C LEU A 67 43.82 0.18 -15.30
N GLU A 68 43.72 0.32 -16.62
CA GLU A 68 42.50 0.15 -17.39
C GLU A 68 41.99 -1.29 -17.31
N GLN A 69 40.68 -1.44 -17.57
CA GLN A 69 39.92 -2.68 -17.85
C GLN A 69 39.45 -3.50 -16.63
N GLY A 70 38.13 -3.40 -16.40
CA GLY A 70 37.30 -4.52 -15.96
C GLY A 70 36.63 -4.38 -14.60
N GLU A 71 35.32 -4.12 -14.59
CA GLU A 71 34.45 -4.71 -13.56
C GLU A 71 33.01 -4.90 -14.11
N HIS A 72 32.74 -6.15 -14.49
CA HIS A 72 31.43 -6.77 -14.47
C HIS A 72 31.04 -7.07 -13.01
N SER A 73 29.75 -7.32 -12.77
CA SER A 73 29.28 -8.25 -11.71
C SER A 73 29.32 -7.78 -10.25
N VAL A 74 28.22 -7.21 -9.77
CA VAL A 74 27.91 -7.14 -8.32
C VAL A 74 26.54 -7.77 -7.98
N TYR A 75 25.83 -8.36 -8.95
CA TYR A 75 24.49 -8.94 -8.71
C TYR A 75 24.38 -10.47 -8.87
N VAL A 76 25.49 -11.19 -9.07
CA VAL A 76 25.44 -12.64 -9.34
C VAL A 76 26.02 -13.53 -8.23
N ASP A 77 26.70 -12.99 -7.21
CA ASP A 77 27.39 -13.85 -6.21
C ASP A 77 26.64 -14.10 -4.89
N PHE A 78 25.46 -13.50 -4.67
CA PHE A 78 24.69 -13.77 -3.46
C PHE A 78 24.02 -15.17 -3.45
N TYR A 79 23.64 -15.70 -4.63
CA TYR A 79 23.03 -17.03 -4.75
C TYR A 79 24.05 -18.16 -4.74
N LYS A 80 25.30 -17.92 -5.19
CA LYS A 80 26.34 -18.94 -5.19
C LYS A 80 26.89 -19.24 -3.79
N TYR A 81 26.95 -18.24 -2.91
CA TYR A 81 27.45 -18.42 -1.55
C TYR A 81 26.47 -19.15 -0.62
N PHE A 82 25.16 -18.95 -0.79
CA PHE A 82 24.14 -19.71 -0.05
C PHE A 82 23.82 -21.07 -0.68
N GLY A 83 24.01 -21.23 -2.00
CA GLY A 83 23.85 -22.52 -2.70
C GLY A 83 24.95 -23.54 -2.40
N SER A 84 26.19 -23.09 -2.16
CA SER A 84 27.32 -24.01 -1.92
C SER A 84 27.42 -24.54 -0.48
N GLN A 85 26.76 -23.90 0.48
CA GLN A 85 26.68 -24.40 1.88
C GLN A 85 25.45 -25.28 2.14
N LEU A 86 24.45 -25.26 1.26
CA LEU A 86 23.33 -26.20 1.31
C LEU A 86 23.64 -27.52 0.56
N ALA A 87 24.52 -27.47 -0.45
CA ALA A 87 24.90 -28.64 -1.24
C ALA A 87 25.96 -29.54 -0.58
N SER A 88 26.75 -29.03 0.38
CA SER A 88 27.76 -29.79 1.11
C SER A 88 27.22 -30.54 2.34
N HIS A 89 25.98 -30.27 2.75
CA HIS A 89 25.31 -30.99 3.85
C HIS A 89 24.25 -32.01 3.41
N LEU A 90 23.91 -32.09 2.11
CA LEU A 90 22.86 -32.98 1.58
C LEU A 90 23.37 -34.30 0.95
N THR A 91 24.66 -34.62 1.06
CA THR A 91 25.23 -35.87 0.51
C THR A 91 25.79 -36.84 1.56
N SER A 92 25.32 -36.76 2.81
CA SER A 92 25.57 -37.82 3.81
C SER A 92 24.39 -38.00 4.77
N LEU A 93 23.23 -38.40 4.23
CA LEU A 93 22.14 -38.97 5.04
C LEU A 93 21.34 -40.00 4.22
N GLU A 94 22.06 -40.88 3.53
CA GLU A 94 21.60 -42.26 3.34
C GLU A 94 22.21 -43.11 4.45
N SER A 95 21.59 -43.07 5.62
CA SER A 95 21.70 -44.13 6.60
C SER A 95 20.43 -44.13 7.43
N SER A 96 19.73 -45.26 7.44
CA SER A 96 18.58 -45.55 8.29
C SER A 96 18.72 -44.90 9.66
N ALA A 97 17.99 -43.81 9.89
CA ALA A 97 17.66 -43.39 11.23
C ALA A 97 16.39 -44.15 11.62
N THR A 98 16.55 -45.37 12.13
CA THR A 98 15.58 -45.94 13.06
C THR A 98 15.55 -45.04 14.28
N VAL A 99 14.67 -44.04 14.25
CA VAL A 99 14.27 -43.30 15.45
C VAL A 99 13.47 -44.27 16.32
N SER A 100 14.17 -45.08 17.10
CA SER A 100 13.58 -45.82 18.20
C SER A 100 13.59 -44.90 19.42
N GLY A 101 12.68 -43.94 19.40
CA GLY A 101 12.19 -43.30 20.60
C GLY A 101 10.79 -43.83 20.84
N SER A 102 10.62 -44.68 21.85
CA SER A 102 9.30 -44.94 22.42
C SER A 102 8.84 -43.66 23.11
N VAL A 103 8.35 -42.71 22.32
CA VAL A 103 7.38 -41.76 22.82
C VAL A 103 6.16 -42.62 23.09
N ASP A 104 5.88 -42.89 24.37
CA ASP A 104 4.52 -43.22 24.79
C ASP A 104 3.66 -42.02 24.38
N LEU A 105 3.24 -42.04 23.12
CA LEU A 105 2.20 -41.18 22.61
C LEU A 105 1.00 -41.58 23.43
N VAL A 106 0.64 -40.71 24.37
CA VAL A 106 -0.75 -40.58 24.80
C VAL A 106 -1.53 -40.44 23.50
N GLN A 107 -2.07 -41.56 23.02
CA GLN A 107 -2.93 -41.62 21.87
C GLN A 107 -4.22 -40.94 22.33
N ASP A 108 -4.22 -39.61 22.30
CA ASP A 108 -5.45 -38.84 22.25
C ASP A 108 -6.15 -39.34 20.99
N LYS A 109 -7.09 -40.26 21.21
CA LYS A 109 -7.66 -41.10 20.19
C LYS A 109 -8.68 -40.25 19.42
N ILE A 110 -8.17 -39.33 18.60
CA ILE A 110 -8.97 -38.64 17.60
C ILE A 110 -9.66 -39.73 16.78
N LEU A 111 -10.99 -39.66 16.71
CA LEU A 111 -11.79 -40.61 15.96
C LEU A 111 -11.28 -40.67 14.51
N PRO A 112 -11.08 -41.86 13.90
CA PRO A 112 -10.54 -41.97 12.54
C PRO A 112 -11.29 -41.12 11.50
N ARG A 113 -12.61 -40.96 11.66
CA ARG A 113 -13.45 -40.05 10.85
C ARG A 113 -13.01 -38.59 10.99
N CYS A 114 -12.87 -38.10 12.22
CA CYS A 114 -12.44 -36.72 12.47
C CYS A 114 -11.00 -36.51 11.99
N LYS A 115 -10.13 -37.52 12.12
CA LYS A 115 -8.79 -37.49 11.57
C LYS A 115 -8.80 -37.36 10.05
N ALA A 116 -9.69 -38.05 9.35
CA ALA A 116 -9.85 -37.91 7.90
C ALA A 116 -10.27 -36.50 7.49
N PHE A 117 -11.23 -35.88 8.19
CA PHE A 117 -11.59 -34.48 7.92
C PHE A 117 -10.43 -33.52 8.15
N LEU A 118 -9.71 -33.70 9.26
CA LEU A 118 -8.53 -32.89 9.59
C LEU A 118 -7.46 -32.98 8.49
N ASP A 119 -7.17 -34.19 8.02
CA ASP A 119 -6.17 -34.43 6.98
C ASP A 119 -6.59 -33.83 5.63
N LEU A 120 -7.86 -33.99 5.23
CA LEU A 120 -8.40 -33.42 3.99
C LEU A 120 -8.39 -31.89 4.01
N PHE A 121 -8.78 -31.28 5.14
CA PHE A 121 -8.70 -29.83 5.31
C PHE A 121 -7.25 -29.34 5.27
N GLY A 122 -6.32 -30.01 5.96
CA GLY A 122 -4.90 -29.66 5.94
C GLY A 122 -4.27 -29.73 4.54
N ILE A 123 -4.62 -30.74 3.75
CA ILE A 123 -4.20 -30.86 2.35
C ILE A 123 -4.79 -29.72 1.49
N ALA A 124 -6.08 -29.40 1.66
CA ALA A 124 -6.71 -28.33 0.90
C ALA A 124 -6.11 -26.96 1.24
N ALA A 125 -5.97 -26.64 2.53
CA ALA A 125 -5.42 -25.38 3.01
C ALA A 125 -3.95 -25.19 2.60
N SER A 126 -3.14 -26.25 2.63
CA SER A 126 -1.75 -26.18 2.16
C SER A 126 -1.66 -25.94 0.65
N LYS A 127 -2.52 -26.57 -0.16
CA LYS A 127 -2.62 -26.30 -1.60
C LYS A 127 -3.03 -24.86 -1.89
N PHE A 128 -4.06 -24.36 -1.20
CA PHE A 128 -4.45 -22.95 -1.32
C PHE A 128 -3.30 -22.00 -0.98
N THR A 129 -2.62 -22.25 0.14
CA THR A 129 -1.48 -21.42 0.58
C THR A 129 -0.35 -21.45 -0.44
N SER A 130 -0.01 -22.63 -0.95
CA SER A 130 0.99 -22.78 -2.00
C SER A 130 0.58 -22.01 -3.26
N CYS A 131 -0.66 -22.17 -3.72
CA CYS A 131 -1.17 -21.45 -4.89
C CYS A 131 -1.09 -19.93 -4.71
N ALA A 132 -1.50 -19.43 -3.55
CA ALA A 132 -1.49 -18.01 -3.24
C ALA A 132 -0.06 -17.42 -3.30
N ILE A 133 0.91 -18.12 -2.73
CA ILE A 133 2.31 -17.69 -2.75
C ILE A 133 2.88 -17.73 -4.18
N THR A 134 2.66 -18.82 -4.91
CA THR A 134 3.21 -18.97 -6.27
C THR A 134 2.60 -18.01 -7.28
N ASN A 135 1.38 -17.55 -7.05
CA ASN A 135 0.67 -16.61 -7.93
C ASN A 135 0.59 -15.19 -7.34
N GLY A 136 1.40 -14.90 -6.32
CA GLY A 136 1.48 -13.56 -5.73
C GLY A 136 2.26 -12.57 -6.59
N ARG A 137 3.14 -13.05 -7.49
CA ARG A 137 3.94 -12.21 -8.40
C ARG A 137 4.24 -12.92 -9.75
N PRO A 138 3.79 -12.37 -10.89
CA PRO A 138 2.79 -11.31 -11.03
C PRO A 138 1.46 -11.73 -10.37
N MET A 139 0.72 -10.79 -9.78
CA MET A 139 -0.48 -11.13 -9.01
C MET A 139 -1.56 -11.71 -9.92
N ARG A 140 -1.82 -13.03 -9.77
CA ARG A 140 -2.92 -13.77 -10.43
C ARG A 140 -3.61 -14.70 -9.44
N PHE A 141 -3.58 -14.32 -8.18
CA PHE A 141 -4.03 -15.12 -7.05
C PHE A 141 -5.51 -15.49 -7.19
N CYS A 142 -6.37 -14.51 -7.49
CA CYS A 142 -7.80 -14.76 -7.59
C CYS A 142 -8.14 -15.68 -8.77
N GLU A 143 -7.59 -15.41 -9.96
CA GLU A 143 -7.82 -16.20 -11.17
C GLU A 143 -7.29 -17.64 -11.06
N ARG A 144 -6.14 -17.84 -10.40
CA ARG A 144 -5.46 -19.14 -10.36
C ARG A 144 -5.85 -20.02 -9.19
N CYS A 145 -6.25 -19.43 -8.07
CA CYS A 145 -6.46 -20.16 -6.82
C CYS A 145 -7.94 -20.32 -6.43
N VAL A 146 -8.88 -19.95 -7.30
CA VAL A 146 -10.32 -20.10 -7.06
C VAL A 146 -10.72 -21.55 -6.74
N ALA A 147 -10.07 -22.52 -7.40
CA ALA A 147 -10.36 -23.93 -7.16
C ALA A 147 -9.92 -24.37 -5.77
N ASP A 148 -8.67 -24.06 -5.39
CA ASP A 148 -8.15 -24.40 -4.07
C ASP A 148 -8.90 -23.68 -2.95
N TYR A 149 -9.33 -22.43 -3.18
CA TYR A 149 -10.17 -21.68 -2.26
C TYR A 149 -11.52 -22.38 -2.02
N GLN A 150 -12.22 -22.75 -3.08
CA GLN A 150 -13.52 -23.44 -2.98
C GLN A 150 -13.41 -24.80 -2.28
N ILE A 151 -12.40 -25.59 -2.64
CA ILE A 151 -12.17 -26.90 -2.02
C ILE A 151 -11.86 -26.72 -0.53
N THR A 152 -11.01 -25.76 -0.16
CA THR A 152 -10.66 -25.52 1.25
C THR A 152 -11.87 -25.10 2.07
N ARG A 153 -12.71 -24.21 1.52
CA ARG A 153 -13.96 -23.81 2.18
C ARG A 153 -14.89 -25.00 2.38
N ASP A 154 -15.07 -25.82 1.34
CA ASP A 154 -15.94 -27.00 1.40
C ASP A 154 -15.45 -28.04 2.43
N ARG A 155 -14.14 -28.33 2.50
CA ARG A 155 -13.58 -29.23 3.52
C ARG A 155 -13.76 -28.74 4.93
N TYR A 156 -13.73 -27.43 5.14
CA TYR A 156 -14.07 -26.86 6.44
C TYR A 156 -15.57 -26.98 6.75
N GLU A 157 -16.43 -26.69 5.78
CA GLU A 157 -17.89 -26.84 5.94
C GLU A 157 -18.30 -28.29 6.26
N GLU A 158 -17.59 -29.29 5.75
CA GLU A 158 -17.78 -30.70 6.10
C GLU A 158 -17.55 -30.95 7.60
N ILE A 159 -16.52 -30.32 8.20
CA ILE A 159 -16.27 -30.42 9.65
C ILE A 159 -17.37 -29.72 10.43
N GLU A 160 -17.78 -28.52 9.98
CA GLU A 160 -18.76 -27.70 10.69
C GLU A 160 -20.18 -28.29 10.68
N LYS A 161 -20.53 -28.99 9.59
CA LYS A 161 -21.85 -29.61 9.37
C LYS A 161 -21.90 -31.08 9.80
N ASP A 162 -20.81 -31.66 10.28
CA ASP A 162 -20.81 -33.02 10.82
C ASP A 162 -21.70 -33.08 12.07
N ASP A 163 -22.78 -33.85 11.98
CA ASP A 163 -23.77 -34.08 13.04
C ASP A 163 -23.64 -35.49 13.64
N TYR A 164 -22.63 -36.26 13.21
CA TYR A 164 -22.39 -37.59 13.70
C TYR A 164 -21.81 -37.54 15.12
N HIS A 165 -22.57 -38.07 16.08
CA HIS A 165 -22.12 -38.24 17.44
C HIS A 165 -21.37 -39.57 17.59
N ASP A 166 -20.13 -39.50 18.07
CA ASP A 166 -19.38 -40.70 18.41
C ASP A 166 -20.05 -41.47 19.54
N THR A 167 -20.17 -42.79 19.39
CA THR A 167 -20.87 -43.64 20.37
C THR A 167 -20.10 -43.79 21.68
N THR A 168 -18.81 -43.48 21.70
CA THR A 168 -17.95 -43.63 22.88
C THR A 168 -17.88 -42.33 23.68
N THR A 169 -17.76 -41.20 23.00
CA THR A 169 -17.53 -39.87 23.61
C THR A 169 -18.76 -38.97 23.59
N GLY A 170 -19.76 -39.25 22.75
CA GLY A 170 -20.95 -38.42 22.54
C GLY A 170 -20.66 -37.10 21.81
N MET A 171 -19.41 -36.82 21.46
CA MET A 171 -18.98 -35.58 20.81
C MET A 171 -19.02 -35.70 19.28
N THR A 172 -19.22 -34.57 18.61
CA THR A 172 -19.10 -34.45 17.15
C THR A 172 -17.66 -34.14 16.73
N CYS A 173 -17.32 -34.33 15.45
CA CYS A 173 -16.02 -33.86 14.96
C CYS A 173 -15.88 -32.33 15.06
N LYS A 174 -16.98 -31.59 14.95
CA LYS A 174 -16.99 -30.14 15.16
C LYS A 174 -16.50 -29.79 16.57
N ASP A 175 -17.04 -30.45 17.59
CA ASP A 175 -16.67 -30.21 18.98
C ASP A 175 -15.21 -30.58 19.23
N LEU A 176 -14.80 -31.75 18.72
CA LEU A 176 -13.44 -32.29 18.91
C LEU A 176 -12.36 -31.50 18.16
N LEU A 177 -12.67 -30.95 16.98
CA LEU A 177 -11.67 -30.31 16.12
C LEU A 177 -11.69 -28.78 16.19
N LEU A 178 -12.87 -28.17 16.32
CA LEU A 178 -12.99 -26.71 16.27
C LEU A 178 -13.03 -26.07 17.65
N ASN A 179 -13.49 -26.78 18.68
CA ASN A 179 -13.76 -26.21 20.01
C ASN A 179 -12.94 -26.84 21.16
N ALA A 180 -12.05 -27.79 20.85
CA ALA A 180 -11.36 -28.57 21.88
C ALA A 180 -10.14 -27.85 22.49
N ASP A 181 -9.51 -26.94 21.76
CA ASP A 181 -8.28 -26.25 22.20
C ASP A 181 -8.45 -24.72 22.28
N ARG A 182 -7.58 -24.06 23.04
CA ARG A 182 -7.61 -22.59 23.21
C ARG A 182 -7.10 -21.83 21.98
N ILE A 183 -6.36 -22.51 21.11
CA ILE A 183 -5.64 -21.89 19.97
C ILE A 183 -6.50 -21.93 18.70
N MET A 184 -7.35 -22.93 18.55
CA MET A 184 -8.27 -23.21 17.44
C MET A 184 -7.58 -23.11 16.07
N ILE A 185 -6.49 -23.85 15.88
CA ILE A 185 -5.63 -23.77 14.67
C ILE A 185 -6.44 -23.91 13.39
N ILE A 186 -7.41 -24.84 13.36
CA ILE A 186 -8.25 -25.09 12.19
C ILE A 186 -9.11 -23.86 11.87
N GLN A 187 -9.67 -23.20 12.88
CA GLN A 187 -10.44 -21.97 12.69
C GLN A 187 -9.56 -20.84 12.19
N HIS A 188 -8.35 -20.67 12.74
CA HIS A 188 -7.41 -19.65 12.27
C HIS A 188 -6.93 -19.90 10.83
N ALA A 189 -6.70 -21.16 10.45
CA ALA A 189 -6.37 -21.52 9.08
C ALA A 189 -7.51 -21.15 8.12
N LYS A 190 -8.76 -21.47 8.49
CA LYS A 190 -9.96 -21.07 7.73
C LYS A 190 -10.08 -19.55 7.62
N GLN A 191 -9.90 -18.83 8.73
CA GLN A 191 -9.91 -17.37 8.73
C GLN A 191 -8.81 -16.78 7.85
N PHE A 192 -7.60 -17.35 7.85
CA PHE A 192 -6.54 -16.90 6.96
C PHE A 192 -6.95 -17.02 5.49
N VAL A 193 -7.50 -18.17 5.09
CA VAL A 193 -7.98 -18.44 3.72
C VAL A 193 -9.07 -17.45 3.31
N GLU A 194 -10.11 -17.30 4.14
CA GLU A 194 -11.23 -16.37 3.89
C GLU A 194 -10.78 -14.91 3.85
N ASN A 195 -9.99 -14.48 4.85
CA ASN A 195 -9.51 -13.11 4.91
C ASN A 195 -8.63 -12.75 3.72
N LEU A 196 -7.75 -13.66 3.28
CA LEU A 196 -6.92 -13.41 2.11
C LEU A 196 -7.76 -13.24 0.85
N TRP A 197 -8.78 -14.09 0.67
CA TRP A 197 -9.71 -14.01 -0.46
C TRP A 197 -10.55 -12.72 -0.45
N GLU A 198 -11.11 -12.36 0.72
CA GLU A 198 -11.97 -11.18 0.90
C GLU A 198 -11.21 -9.86 0.78
N LYS A 199 -10.03 -9.75 1.41
CA LYS A 199 -9.16 -8.56 1.33
C LYS A 199 -8.62 -8.34 -0.08
N SER A 200 -8.46 -9.41 -0.85
CA SER A 200 -8.08 -9.33 -2.27
C SER A 200 -9.28 -9.05 -3.19
N HIS A 201 -10.48 -8.91 -2.63
CA HIS A 201 -11.73 -8.70 -3.37
C HIS A 201 -11.91 -9.69 -4.52
N CYS A 202 -11.49 -10.96 -4.34
CA CYS A 202 -11.51 -11.95 -5.40
C CYS A 202 -12.94 -12.27 -5.90
N ASN A 203 -13.97 -12.07 -5.07
CA ASN A 203 -15.36 -12.19 -5.52
C ASN A 203 -15.68 -11.24 -6.68
N SER A 204 -15.06 -10.06 -6.74
CA SER A 204 -15.27 -9.10 -7.82
C SER A 204 -14.68 -9.56 -9.17
N CYS A 205 -13.83 -10.60 -9.19
CA CYS A 205 -13.29 -11.16 -10.42
C CYS A 205 -14.30 -12.06 -11.16
N PHE A 206 -15.31 -12.59 -10.47
CA PHE A 206 -16.17 -13.66 -10.96
C PHE A 206 -17.65 -13.28 -10.91
N ALA A 207 -18.42 -13.72 -11.92
CA ALA A 207 -19.87 -13.64 -11.90
C ALA A 207 -20.45 -14.75 -11.00
N HIS A 208 -19.89 -15.95 -11.10
CA HIS A 208 -20.22 -17.09 -10.24
C HIS A 208 -19.04 -18.05 -10.14
N PHE A 209 -18.96 -18.78 -9.03
CA PHE A 209 -18.11 -19.95 -8.89
C PHE A 209 -18.74 -20.91 -7.88
N GLU A 210 -18.65 -22.21 -8.15
CA GLU A 210 -19.27 -23.25 -7.34
C GLU A 210 -18.39 -24.50 -7.29
N TYR A 211 -18.44 -25.19 -6.16
CA TYR A 211 -17.83 -26.50 -6.00
C TYR A 211 -18.88 -27.61 -6.14
N ASN A 212 -18.69 -28.48 -7.13
CA ASN A 212 -19.52 -29.65 -7.31
C ASN A 212 -18.96 -30.81 -6.48
N LYS A 213 -19.64 -31.16 -5.39
CA LYS A 213 -19.23 -32.23 -4.48
C LYS A 213 -19.18 -33.60 -5.14
N THR A 214 -20.07 -33.88 -6.09
CA THR A 214 -20.18 -35.18 -6.76
C THR A 214 -19.00 -35.42 -7.71
N THR A 215 -18.58 -34.41 -8.45
CA THR A 215 -17.45 -34.52 -9.40
C THR A 215 -16.13 -34.07 -8.80
N SER A 216 -16.14 -33.51 -7.58
CA SER A 216 -14.99 -32.85 -6.94
C SER A 216 -14.34 -31.80 -7.86
N ALA A 217 -15.16 -31.13 -8.68
CA ALA A 217 -14.72 -30.13 -9.66
C ALA A 217 -15.25 -28.75 -9.29
N VAL A 218 -14.44 -27.72 -9.53
CA VAL A 218 -14.83 -26.32 -9.36
C VAL A 218 -15.15 -25.73 -10.72
N THR A 219 -16.34 -25.16 -10.86
CA THR A 219 -16.75 -24.40 -12.03
C THR A 219 -16.80 -22.91 -11.69
N PHE A 220 -16.37 -22.07 -12.61
CA PHE A 220 -16.41 -20.62 -12.43
C PHE A 220 -16.60 -19.89 -13.75
N GLN A 221 -17.20 -18.71 -13.67
CA GLN A 221 -17.35 -17.77 -14.76
C GLN A 221 -16.81 -16.42 -14.34
N TYR A 222 -15.90 -15.88 -15.14
CA TYR A 222 -15.39 -14.53 -14.95
C TYR A 222 -16.50 -13.49 -15.12
N ASP A 223 -16.42 -12.42 -14.35
CA ASP A 223 -17.27 -11.25 -14.57
C ASP A 223 -16.94 -10.64 -15.95
N ASN A 224 -17.95 -10.13 -16.65
CA ASN A 224 -17.77 -9.50 -17.96
C ASN A 224 -16.73 -8.38 -17.92
N ARG A 225 -16.63 -7.66 -16.79
CA ARG A 225 -15.64 -6.59 -16.61
C ARG A 225 -14.23 -7.13 -16.51
N THR A 226 -14.04 -8.24 -15.82
CA THR A 226 -12.75 -8.95 -15.76
C THR A 226 -12.32 -9.40 -17.16
N LEU A 227 -13.24 -9.98 -17.94
CA LEU A 227 -12.95 -10.44 -19.31
C LEU A 227 -12.56 -9.29 -20.23
N GLU A 228 -13.34 -8.21 -20.20
CA GLU A 228 -13.09 -7.04 -21.05
C GLU A 228 -11.81 -6.30 -20.64
N PHE A 229 -11.53 -6.16 -19.34
CA PHE A 229 -10.27 -5.61 -18.85
C PHE A 229 -9.09 -6.44 -19.36
N ARG A 230 -9.16 -7.77 -19.23
CA ARG A 230 -8.11 -8.69 -19.69
C ARG A 230 -7.85 -8.60 -21.18
N LYS A 231 -8.90 -8.43 -21.99
CA LYS A 231 -8.79 -8.23 -23.43
C LYS A 231 -8.02 -6.95 -23.76
N ARG A 232 -8.39 -5.82 -23.13
CA ARG A 232 -7.73 -4.51 -23.31
C ARG A 232 -6.28 -4.52 -22.80
N LEU A 233 -6.04 -5.20 -21.68
CA LEU A 233 -4.71 -5.42 -21.14
C LEU A 233 -3.84 -6.19 -22.12
N MET A 234 -4.32 -7.32 -22.66
CA MET A 234 -3.56 -8.10 -23.65
C MET A 234 -3.24 -7.29 -24.90
N GLN A 235 -4.16 -6.44 -25.37
CA GLN A 235 -3.91 -5.55 -26.50
C GLN A 235 -2.81 -4.53 -26.17
N THR A 236 -2.89 -3.90 -25.01
CA THR A 236 -1.91 -2.92 -24.52
C THR A 236 -0.53 -3.55 -24.34
N GLU A 237 -0.45 -4.72 -23.68
CA GLU A 237 0.79 -5.46 -23.48
C GLU A 237 1.41 -5.89 -24.80
N LYS A 238 0.59 -6.35 -25.76
CA LYS A 238 1.05 -6.69 -27.10
C LYS A 238 1.68 -5.49 -27.80
N CYS A 239 1.05 -4.31 -27.73
CA CYS A 239 1.61 -3.09 -28.30
C CYS A 239 2.94 -2.71 -27.62
N MET A 240 2.97 -2.73 -26.28
CA MET A 240 4.16 -2.40 -25.49
C MET A 240 5.34 -3.34 -25.79
N ASN A 241 5.10 -4.65 -25.91
CA ASN A 241 6.15 -5.62 -26.20
C ASN A 241 6.70 -5.45 -27.63
N ILE A 242 5.83 -5.26 -28.63
CA ILE A 242 6.27 -5.04 -30.03
C ILE A 242 7.10 -3.75 -30.13
N THR A 243 6.69 -2.69 -29.45
CA THR A 243 7.42 -1.41 -29.50
C THR A 243 8.75 -1.47 -28.76
N GLU A 244 8.85 -2.25 -27.68
CA GLU A 244 10.13 -2.54 -27.02
C GLU A 244 11.12 -3.24 -27.97
N ASP A 245 10.66 -4.26 -28.70
CA ASP A 245 11.48 -4.96 -29.71
C ASP A 245 11.90 -4.02 -30.87
N LEU A 246 11.03 -3.08 -31.25
CA LEU A 246 11.34 -2.09 -32.31
C LEU A 246 12.39 -1.05 -31.87
N ILE A 247 12.36 -0.65 -30.59
CA ILE A 247 13.39 0.21 -30.01
C ILE A 247 14.74 -0.50 -30.02
N LEU A 248 14.77 -1.80 -29.70
CA LEU A 248 15.98 -2.63 -29.75
C LEU A 248 16.51 -2.81 -31.18
N SER A 249 15.65 -2.74 -32.19
CA SER A 249 16.01 -2.85 -33.61
C SER A 249 16.25 -1.50 -34.30
N HIS A 250 16.43 -0.41 -33.54
CA HIS A 250 16.74 0.94 -34.03
C HIS A 250 15.67 1.59 -34.93
N VAL A 251 14.42 1.11 -34.91
CA VAL A 251 13.28 1.76 -35.58
C VAL A 251 12.64 2.75 -34.61
N ASN A 252 12.97 4.04 -34.73
CA ASN A 252 12.52 5.09 -33.80
C ASN A 252 11.04 5.48 -33.99
N LYS A 253 10.11 4.65 -33.51
CA LYS A 253 8.76 5.06 -33.12
C LYS A 253 8.64 4.98 -31.61
N SER A 254 8.19 6.05 -30.96
CA SER A 254 8.04 6.00 -29.50
C SER A 254 6.87 5.09 -29.11
N ALA A 255 7.07 4.21 -28.13
CA ALA A 255 5.99 3.39 -27.56
C ALA A 255 4.83 4.26 -27.06
N CYS A 256 5.15 5.49 -26.62
CA CYS A 256 4.19 6.47 -26.14
C CYS A 256 3.21 6.93 -27.21
N GLU A 257 3.65 7.10 -28.46
CA GLU A 257 2.77 7.54 -29.56
C GLU A 257 1.95 6.38 -30.10
N VAL A 258 2.58 5.22 -30.28
CA VAL A 258 1.93 4.05 -30.90
C VAL A 258 0.92 3.41 -29.95
N CYS A 259 1.28 3.21 -28.68
CA CYS A 259 0.45 2.51 -27.71
C CYS A 259 -0.40 3.44 -26.84
N GLN A 260 -0.34 4.77 -27.06
CA GLN A 260 -1.17 5.73 -26.32
C GLN A 260 -2.67 5.40 -26.39
N PRO A 261 -3.24 5.07 -27.56
CA PRO A 261 -4.67 4.76 -27.66
C PRO A 261 -5.06 3.55 -26.80
N ASP A 262 -4.31 2.45 -26.92
CA ASP A 262 -4.56 1.21 -26.15
C ASP A 262 -4.41 1.45 -24.64
N TYR A 263 -3.35 2.16 -24.23
CA TYR A 263 -3.14 2.51 -22.82
C TYR A 263 -4.24 3.40 -22.26
N ASN A 264 -4.68 4.42 -23.02
CA ASN A 264 -5.75 5.33 -22.60
C ASN A 264 -7.07 4.59 -22.48
N ASP A 265 -7.41 3.74 -23.44
CA ASP A 265 -8.61 2.90 -23.45
C ASP A 265 -8.64 1.94 -22.26
N LEU A 266 -7.52 1.27 -21.96
CA LEU A 266 -7.37 0.43 -20.77
C LEU A 266 -7.53 1.25 -19.47
N ASN A 267 -6.89 2.41 -19.38
CA ASN A 267 -6.91 3.24 -18.18
C ASN A 267 -8.31 3.82 -17.91
N GLU A 268 -9.00 4.28 -18.95
CA GLU A 268 -10.39 4.76 -18.87
C GLU A 268 -11.33 3.63 -18.43
N TYR A 269 -11.17 2.44 -19.01
CA TYR A 269 -11.96 1.28 -18.63
C TYR A 269 -11.75 0.89 -17.16
N TYR A 270 -10.49 0.87 -16.69
CA TYR A 270 -10.16 0.60 -15.30
C TYR A 270 -10.76 1.65 -14.35
N SER A 271 -10.69 2.94 -14.68
CA SER A 271 -11.32 4.00 -13.89
C SER A 271 -12.84 3.80 -13.79
N GLY A 272 -13.50 3.41 -14.87
CA GLY A 272 -14.93 3.05 -14.84
C GLY A 272 -15.25 1.87 -13.93
N ILE A 273 -14.37 0.87 -13.85
CA ILE A 273 -14.51 -0.26 -12.91
C ILE A 273 -14.36 0.23 -11.46
N GLU A 274 -13.35 1.05 -11.16
CA GLU A 274 -13.11 1.60 -9.82
C GLU A 274 -14.33 2.37 -9.29
N GLU A 275 -14.92 3.22 -10.13
CA GLU A 275 -16.13 3.98 -9.81
C GLU A 275 -17.33 3.06 -9.57
N THR A 276 -17.58 2.12 -10.49
CA THR A 276 -18.72 1.19 -10.41
C THR A 276 -18.62 0.24 -9.21
N GLN A 277 -17.39 -0.11 -8.79
CA GLN A 277 -17.14 -1.04 -7.68
C GLN A 277 -16.84 -0.35 -6.35
N LYS A 278 -16.97 0.98 -6.26
CA LYS A 278 -16.64 1.75 -5.04
C LYS A 278 -15.26 1.37 -4.50
N HIS A 279 -14.27 1.27 -5.39
CA HIS A 279 -12.89 0.85 -5.11
C HIS A 279 -12.70 -0.61 -4.63
N LYS A 280 -13.71 -1.48 -4.74
CA LYS A 280 -13.57 -2.94 -4.45
C LYS A 280 -13.21 -3.73 -5.72
N VAL A 281 -12.19 -3.26 -6.43
CA VAL A 281 -11.70 -3.92 -7.64
C VAL A 281 -10.93 -5.18 -7.25
N CYS A 282 -11.07 -6.24 -8.05
CA CYS A 282 -10.32 -7.47 -7.83
C CYS A 282 -8.82 -7.20 -7.86
N MET A 283 -8.07 -7.76 -6.91
CA MET A 283 -6.65 -7.45 -6.76
C MET A 283 -5.81 -7.83 -7.98
N ASP A 284 -6.15 -8.90 -8.70
CA ASP A 284 -5.49 -9.30 -9.94
C ASP A 284 -5.59 -8.19 -11.02
N ILE A 285 -6.75 -7.52 -11.11
CA ILE A 285 -6.98 -6.40 -12.04
C ILE A 285 -6.20 -5.15 -11.58
N ALA A 286 -6.28 -4.83 -10.28
CA ALA A 286 -5.63 -3.66 -9.71
C ALA A 286 -4.09 -3.75 -9.85
N ASP A 287 -3.51 -4.91 -9.58
CA ASP A 287 -2.07 -5.15 -9.74
C ASP A 287 -1.64 -5.08 -11.21
N ALA A 288 -2.39 -5.73 -12.11
CA ALA A 288 -2.10 -5.67 -13.54
C ALA A 288 -2.14 -4.22 -14.09
N MET A 289 -3.11 -3.42 -13.65
CA MET A 289 -3.16 -2.01 -14.03
C MET A 289 -1.99 -1.22 -13.43
N ASN A 290 -1.65 -1.46 -12.17
CA ASN A 290 -0.53 -0.80 -11.51
C ASN A 290 0.80 -1.12 -12.19
N MET A 291 1.05 -2.38 -12.52
CA MET A 291 2.22 -2.81 -13.28
C MET A 291 2.26 -2.18 -14.68
N THR A 292 1.12 -2.09 -15.36
CA THR A 292 1.03 -1.41 -16.67
C THR A 292 1.35 0.08 -16.55
N ARG A 293 0.82 0.78 -15.54
CA ARG A 293 1.12 2.19 -15.25
C ARG A 293 2.59 2.39 -14.90
N LEU A 294 3.19 1.47 -14.14
CA LEU A 294 4.60 1.50 -13.81
C LEU A 294 5.45 1.36 -15.08
N ARG A 295 5.15 0.40 -15.96
CA ARG A 295 5.86 0.21 -17.23
C ARG A 295 5.71 1.43 -18.13
N TRP A 296 4.50 1.97 -18.25
CA TRP A 296 4.22 3.19 -19.03
C TRP A 296 5.04 4.41 -18.56
N SER A 297 5.10 4.63 -17.25
CA SER A 297 5.74 5.81 -16.66
C SER A 297 7.25 5.66 -16.45
N LYS A 298 7.74 4.48 -16.04
CA LYS A 298 9.15 4.27 -15.69
C LYS A 298 9.96 3.68 -16.83
N THR A 299 9.45 2.63 -17.48
CA THR A 299 10.15 1.97 -18.59
C THR A 299 10.10 2.83 -19.84
N PHE A 300 8.90 3.22 -20.27
CA PHE A 300 8.73 4.00 -21.50
C PHE A 300 8.77 5.53 -21.31
N LYS A 301 8.72 6.04 -20.06
CA LYS A 301 8.75 7.47 -19.73
C LYS A 301 7.66 8.30 -20.43
N CYS A 302 6.50 7.70 -20.66
CA CYS A 302 5.40 8.31 -21.41
C CYS A 302 4.55 9.29 -20.60
N THR A 303 4.97 9.66 -19.39
CA THR A 303 4.24 10.61 -18.56
C THR A 303 4.33 12.02 -19.15
N LYS A 304 3.21 12.54 -19.65
CA LYS A 304 3.11 13.94 -20.07
C LYS A 304 3.24 14.83 -18.83
N LYS A 305 4.33 15.60 -18.75
CA LYS A 305 4.44 16.69 -17.76
C LYS A 305 3.45 17.78 -18.18
N HIS A 306 2.31 17.87 -17.50
CA HIS A 306 1.42 19.01 -17.63
C HIS A 306 2.18 20.28 -17.24
N ARG A 307 2.29 21.23 -18.17
CA ARG A 307 3.03 22.48 -18.00
C ARG A 307 2.15 23.57 -17.37
N ASP A 308 1.30 23.19 -16.42
CA ASP A 308 0.42 24.10 -15.68
C ASP A 308 1.18 24.88 -14.59
N VAL A 309 2.52 24.79 -14.62
CA VAL A 309 3.42 25.58 -13.77
C VAL A 309 3.21 27.08 -13.94
N VAL A 310 2.86 27.54 -15.14
CA VAL A 310 2.70 28.98 -15.41
C VAL A 310 1.50 29.60 -14.67
N PRO A 311 0.25 29.10 -14.82
CA PRO A 311 -0.88 29.66 -14.08
C PRO A 311 -0.72 29.49 -12.56
N VAL A 312 -0.15 28.38 -12.10
CA VAL A 312 0.11 28.17 -10.66
C VAL A 312 1.12 29.17 -10.11
N LEU A 313 2.19 29.47 -10.86
CA LEU A 313 3.18 30.49 -10.47
C LEU A 313 2.56 31.89 -10.43
N LEU A 314 1.70 32.24 -11.39
CA LEU A 314 1.04 33.55 -11.38
C LEU A 314 0.09 33.73 -10.19
N LEU A 315 -0.69 32.71 -9.86
CA LEU A 315 -1.60 32.74 -8.71
C LEU A 315 -0.84 32.83 -7.38
N THR A 316 0.22 32.04 -7.22
CA THR A 316 1.05 32.09 -6.00
C THR A 316 1.71 33.45 -5.81
N VAL A 317 2.23 34.06 -6.87
CA VAL A 317 2.73 35.45 -6.85
C VAL A 317 1.61 36.41 -6.44
N PHE A 318 0.45 36.38 -7.08
CA PHE A 318 -0.65 37.28 -6.75
C PHE A 318 -1.08 37.20 -5.28
N PHE A 319 -1.30 36.00 -4.76
CA PHE A 319 -1.72 35.79 -3.36
C PHE A 319 -0.64 36.14 -2.34
N THR A 320 0.65 36.04 -2.69
CA THR A 320 1.75 36.44 -1.80
C THR A 320 1.94 37.96 -1.74
N PHE A 321 1.70 38.67 -2.85
CA PHE A 321 1.78 40.15 -2.88
C PHE A 321 0.54 40.84 -2.30
N MET A 322 -0.63 40.19 -2.30
CA MET A 322 -1.88 40.78 -1.80
C MET A 322 -1.79 41.26 -0.34
N PRO A 323 -1.27 40.48 0.63
CA PRO A 323 -1.08 40.97 2.01
C PRO A 323 -0.10 42.13 2.11
N VAL A 324 1.00 42.10 1.34
CA VAL A 324 2.01 43.18 1.33
C VAL A 324 1.36 44.48 0.87
N MET A 325 0.59 44.44 -0.22
CA MET A 325 -0.14 45.58 -0.74
C MET A 325 -1.21 46.06 0.26
N PHE A 326 -1.90 45.15 0.94
CA PHE A 326 -2.85 45.48 2.00
C PHE A 326 -2.18 46.24 3.14
N TYR A 327 -1.07 45.75 3.69
CA TYR A 327 -0.34 46.43 4.78
C TYR A 327 0.21 47.79 4.37
N ILE A 328 0.75 47.92 3.16
CA ILE A 328 1.19 49.21 2.61
C ILE A 328 -0.01 50.16 2.49
N GLY A 329 -1.13 49.69 1.94
CA GLY A 329 -2.37 50.45 1.82
C GLY A 329 -2.91 50.91 3.17
N SER A 330 -2.98 50.02 4.17
CA SER A 330 -3.39 50.36 5.54
C SER A 330 -2.46 51.38 6.20
N LYS A 331 -1.16 51.35 5.92
CA LYS A 331 -0.20 52.33 6.45
C LYS A 331 -0.39 53.72 5.81
N ILE A 332 -0.70 53.78 4.52
CA ILE A 332 -0.93 55.05 3.80
C ILE A 332 -2.30 55.65 4.17
N HIS A 333 -3.34 54.82 4.24
CA HIS A 333 -4.72 55.25 4.54
C HIS A 333 -5.05 55.29 6.04
N GLY A 334 -4.15 54.81 6.91
CA GLY A 334 -4.26 54.91 8.36
C GLY A 334 -4.14 56.37 8.78
N VAL A 335 -5.26 57.08 8.76
CA VAL A 335 -5.39 58.42 9.34
C VAL A 335 -4.90 58.36 10.78
N ARG A 336 -3.80 59.06 11.07
CA ARG A 336 -3.33 59.29 12.43
C ARG A 336 -4.32 60.24 13.09
N GLU A 337 -5.44 59.73 13.60
CA GLU A 337 -6.21 60.46 14.59
C GLU A 337 -5.32 60.62 15.81
N GLU A 338 -4.60 61.74 15.87
CA GLU A 338 -4.08 62.22 17.13
C GLU A 338 -5.29 62.45 18.03
N ARG A 339 -5.57 61.50 18.93
CA ARG A 339 -6.53 61.69 20.03
C ARG A 339 -6.09 62.95 20.77
N LYS A 340 -6.71 64.09 20.45
CA LYS A 340 -6.51 65.36 21.13
C LYS A 340 -6.93 65.13 22.59
N ILE A 341 -5.96 64.89 23.47
CA ILE A 341 -6.18 64.84 24.91
C ILE A 341 -6.72 66.22 25.29
N MET A 342 -8.01 66.31 25.63
CA MET A 342 -8.63 67.57 26.03
C MET A 342 -7.88 68.13 27.24
N LYS A 343 -7.16 69.24 27.06
CA LYS A 343 -6.50 69.94 28.17
C LYS A 343 -7.58 70.54 29.07
N GLN A 344 -7.76 69.99 30.27
CA GLN A 344 -8.52 70.64 31.35
C GLN A 344 -7.88 71.99 31.68
N LYS A 345 -8.62 73.09 31.46
CA LYS A 345 -8.21 74.44 31.83
C LYS A 345 -8.53 74.65 33.32
N ARG A 346 -7.55 74.47 34.20
CA ARG A 346 -7.65 74.84 35.63
C ARG A 346 -7.88 76.34 35.77
N MET A 347 -8.93 76.73 36.50
CA MET A 347 -9.13 78.08 37.07
C MET A 347 -7.91 78.45 37.93
N LYS A 348 -7.32 79.63 37.69
CA LYS A 348 -6.47 80.29 38.68
C LYS A 348 -7.29 81.38 39.36
N THR A 349 -7.68 81.06 40.59
CA THR A 349 -8.18 81.96 41.61
C THR A 349 -7.12 82.99 41.98
N VAL A 350 -7.57 84.25 42.03
CA VAL A 350 -7.18 85.37 42.92
C VAL A 350 -6.05 85.07 43.94
N VAL A 351 -5.01 85.92 43.99
CA VAL A 351 -4.51 86.64 45.19
C VAL A 351 -3.22 87.42 44.86
N SER A 352 -3.23 88.68 45.35
CA SER A 352 -2.15 89.65 45.58
C SER A 352 -1.33 90.22 44.42
N SER A 353 -1.72 91.41 43.97
CA SER A 353 -0.77 92.51 43.78
C SER A 353 -0.96 93.48 44.94
N MET A 354 -0.08 93.39 45.93
CA MET A 354 0.09 94.39 46.99
C MET A 354 1.57 94.77 46.95
N ASP A 355 1.78 96.08 46.82
CA ASP A 355 2.95 96.88 47.18
C ASP A 355 4.19 96.90 46.25
N SER A 356 4.22 97.95 45.41
CA SER A 356 5.37 98.87 45.32
C SER A 356 4.82 100.27 45.64
N SER A 357 5.34 100.99 46.63
CA SER A 357 6.31 102.07 46.41
C SER A 357 6.86 102.57 47.75
N THR A 358 8.19 102.69 47.81
CA THR A 358 8.87 103.74 48.59
C THR A 358 8.87 105.01 47.76
#